data_AF-A0A0Y9ZH55-F1
#
_entry.id   AF-A0A0Y9ZH55-F1
#
_cell.length_a   1.000
_cell.length_b   1.000
_cell.length_c   1.000
_cell.angle_alpha   90.00
_cell.angle_beta   90.00
_cell.angle_gamma   90.00
#
_symmetry.space_group_name_H-M   'P 1'
#
loop_
_entity.id
_entity.type
_entity.pdbx_description
1 polymer ?
#
loop_
_entity_poly.entity_id
_entity_poly.type
_entity_poly.pdbx_seq_one_letter_code
_entity_poly.pdbx_strand_id
1 'polypeptide(L)'
;MIIVVSSDMNDHDGGKNKKYVNPFVESANSFKPDIDSEEDIRNGDLYKMYINLVAFFIKKETDCVKVTYFISIDPNAPFYVPNYFVRKALVVKILDIVKLRDIFKK
;
A
#
# COMPACT_ATOMS: atom_id res chain seq x y z
N MET A 1 -5.02 3.08 -17.03
CA MET A 1 -4.36 2.23 -16.02
C MET A 1 -3.78 3.15 -14.98
N ILE A 2 -3.97 2.84 -13.70
CA ILE A 2 -3.35 3.59 -12.59
C ILE A 2 -2.41 2.63 -11.89
N ILE A 3 -1.18 3.07 -11.62
CA ILE A 3 -0.18 2.30 -10.87
C ILE A 3 0.23 3.12 -9.65
N VAL A 4 0.29 2.46 -8.51
CA VAL A 4 0.78 3.02 -7.25
C VAL A 4 1.84 2.08 -6.70
N VAL A 5 2.97 2.66 -6.30
CA VAL A 5 4.10 1.95 -5.68
C VAL A 5 4.66 2.80 -4.55
N SER A 6 5.15 2.14 -3.50
CA SER A 6 5.92 2.80 -2.46
C SER A 6 7.36 3.00 -2.92
N SER A 7 7.97 4.07 -2.42
CA SER A 7 9.40 4.31 -2.44
C SER A 7 9.96 4.39 -1.02
N ASP A 8 11.28 4.50 -0.89
CA ASP A 8 12.01 4.68 0.38
C ASP A 8 11.95 6.15 0.81
N MET A 9 10.75 6.66 1.09
CA MET A 9 10.53 8.06 1.50
C MET A 9 11.09 8.34 2.90
N ASN A 10 11.60 9.54 3.10
CA ASN A 10 11.90 10.05 4.43
C ASN A 10 10.63 10.70 4.99
N ASP A 11 9.93 10.00 5.85
CA ASP A 11 8.73 10.48 6.54
C ASP A 11 9.01 10.73 8.03
N HIS A 12 10.28 10.87 8.41
CA HIS A 12 10.72 11.12 9.77
C HIS A 12 10.14 10.17 10.81
N ASP A 13 9.85 8.92 10.43
CA ASP A 13 9.27 7.95 11.37
C ASP A 13 10.19 7.72 12.58
N GLY A 14 9.61 7.72 13.78
CA GLY A 14 10.34 7.46 15.02
C GLY A 14 10.63 5.98 15.27
N GLY A 15 10.13 5.11 14.39
CA GLY A 15 10.28 3.67 14.49
C GLY A 15 11.64 3.17 14.01
N LYS A 16 11.92 1.89 14.28
CA LYS A 16 13.08 1.18 13.70
C LYS A 16 12.69 0.48 12.41
N ASN A 17 12.18 1.23 11.44
CA ASN A 17 11.83 0.69 10.14
C ASN A 17 13.08 0.46 9.28
N LYS A 18 13.07 -0.62 8.51
CA LYS A 18 14.15 -0.91 7.55
C LYS A 18 13.98 -0.02 6.33
N LYS A 19 15.11 0.33 5.69
CA LYS A 19 15.10 0.90 4.34
C LYS A 19 14.29 0.01 3.42
N TYR A 20 13.36 0.61 2.70
CA TYR A 20 12.52 -0.11 1.77
C TYR A 20 13.16 -0.15 0.39
N VAL A 21 13.08 -1.29 -0.28
CA VAL A 21 13.50 -1.45 -1.68
C VAL A 21 12.34 -2.09 -2.41
N ASN A 22 11.75 -1.36 -3.34
CA ASN A 22 10.68 -1.88 -4.17
C ASN A 22 11.19 -3.05 -5.03
N PRO A 23 10.57 -4.23 -4.97
CA PRO A 23 11.06 -5.42 -5.66
C PRO A 23 10.68 -5.48 -7.15
N PHE A 24 9.76 -4.64 -7.62
CA PHE A 24 9.23 -4.71 -8.99
C PHE A 24 9.54 -3.47 -9.84
N VAL A 25 9.59 -2.30 -9.22
CA VAL A 25 9.76 -1.01 -9.92
C VAL A 25 11.06 -0.36 -9.47
N GLU A 26 12.16 -0.69 -10.15
CA GLU A 26 13.51 -0.21 -9.79
C GLU A 26 13.60 1.33 -9.78
N SER A 27 12.90 2.00 -10.69
CA SER A 27 12.86 3.46 -10.75
C SER A 27 12.20 4.11 -9.53
N ALA A 28 11.36 3.39 -8.77
CA ALA A 28 10.79 3.90 -7.53
C ALA A 28 11.86 4.03 -6.43
N ASN A 29 12.94 3.23 -6.50
CA ASN A 29 14.00 3.22 -5.50
C ASN A 29 14.90 4.47 -5.52
N SER A 30 14.88 5.23 -6.62
CA SER A 30 15.60 6.52 -6.72
C SER A 30 14.76 7.70 -6.23
N PHE A 31 13.44 7.55 -6.16
CA PHE A 31 12.54 8.60 -5.69
C PHE A 31 12.41 8.56 -4.16
N LYS A 32 13.19 9.39 -3.47
CA LYS A 32 13.22 9.44 -2.01
C LYS A 32 12.78 10.81 -1.51
N PRO A 33 11.46 11.11 -1.58
CA PRO A 33 10.98 12.40 -1.14
C PRO A 33 11.13 12.53 0.38
N ASP A 34 11.29 13.78 0.82
CA ASP A 34 11.20 14.16 2.21
C ASP A 34 9.76 14.63 2.49
N ILE A 35 9.12 14.03 3.49
CA ILE A 35 7.69 14.17 3.76
C ILE A 35 7.49 14.70 5.18
N ASP A 36 6.77 15.81 5.28
CA ASP A 36 6.26 16.37 6.52
C ASP A 36 5.08 15.52 7.02
N SER A 37 5.39 14.43 7.72
CA SER A 37 4.43 13.41 8.17
C SER A 37 3.65 13.83 9.43
N GLU A 38 2.56 13.14 9.76
CA GLU A 38 1.81 13.39 11.00
C GLU A 38 2.60 12.99 12.27
N GLU A 39 2.21 13.54 13.42
CA GLU A 39 2.91 13.34 14.70
C GLU A 39 2.97 11.87 15.12
N ASP A 40 1.91 11.09 14.90
CA ASP A 40 1.84 9.67 15.23
C ASP A 40 2.81 8.81 14.38
N ILE A 41 3.12 9.23 13.15
CA ILE A 41 4.17 8.62 12.33
C ILE A 41 5.55 8.95 12.93
N ARG A 42 5.80 10.22 13.25
CA ARG A 42 7.08 10.68 13.82
C ARG A 42 7.36 10.10 15.20
N ASN A 43 6.32 9.84 15.98
CA ASN A 43 6.43 9.19 17.28
C ASN A 43 6.60 7.66 17.17
N GLY A 44 6.39 7.09 15.97
CA GLY A 44 6.48 5.65 15.74
C GLY A 44 5.28 4.85 16.23
N ASP A 45 4.14 5.52 16.45
CA ASP A 45 2.88 4.89 16.89
C ASP A 45 2.22 4.08 15.76
N LEU A 46 2.57 4.39 14.51
CA LEU A 46 2.08 3.70 13.32
C LEU A 46 3.14 2.77 12.70
N TYR A 47 2.73 1.54 12.39
CA TYR A 47 3.56 0.59 11.65
C TYR A 47 3.51 0.88 10.15
N LYS A 48 4.68 0.97 9.52
CA LYS A 48 4.79 1.13 8.06
C LYS A 48 4.34 -0.14 7.34
N MET A 49 3.64 0.05 6.23
CA MET A 49 3.31 -0.98 5.26
C MET A 49 3.67 -0.44 3.87
N TYR A 50 4.29 -1.27 3.04
CA TYR A 50 4.78 -0.84 1.73
C TYR A 50 3.97 -1.45 0.61
N ILE A 51 3.62 -0.63 -0.38
CA ILE A 51 2.99 -1.07 -1.62
C ILE A 51 4.11 -1.45 -2.58
N ASN A 52 4.34 -2.76 -2.76
CA ASN A 52 5.25 -3.23 -3.81
C ASN A 52 4.69 -2.86 -5.19
N LEU A 53 3.40 -3.16 -5.41
CA LEU A 53 2.69 -2.81 -6.63
C LEU A 53 1.18 -2.86 -6.41
N VAL A 54 0.49 -1.76 -6.70
CA VAL A 54 -0.96 -1.75 -6.92
C VAL A 54 -1.23 -1.25 -8.32
N ALA A 55 -1.96 -2.03 -9.11
CA ALA A 55 -2.36 -1.66 -10.47
C ALA A 55 -3.88 -1.76 -10.61
N PHE A 56 -4.49 -0.71 -11.15
CA PHE A 56 -5.90 -0.66 -11.52
C PHE A 56 -6.04 -0.56 -13.04
N PHE A 57 -6.67 -1.57 -13.62
CA PHE A 57 -7.11 -1.61 -15.00
C PHE A 57 -8.59 -1.23 -15.04
N ILE A 58 -8.84 -0.01 -15.49
CA ILE A 58 -10.18 0.57 -15.58
C ILE A 58 -10.59 0.51 -17.04
N LYS A 59 -11.67 -0.24 -17.34
CA LYS A 59 -12.21 -0.40 -18.68
C LYS A 59 -13.67 0.04 -18.67
N LYS A 60 -14.01 0.99 -19.55
CA LYS A 60 -15.41 1.34 -19.83
C LYS A 60 -16.05 0.20 -20.63
N GLU A 61 -17.20 -0.26 -20.18
CA GLU A 61 -18.11 -1.15 -20.90
C GLU A 61 -19.40 -0.37 -21.21
N THR A 62 -20.37 -1.00 -21.88
CA THR A 62 -21.62 -0.33 -22.32
C THR A 62 -22.36 0.35 -21.16
N ASP A 63 -22.59 -0.39 -20.06
CA ASP A 63 -23.43 0.06 -18.95
C ASP A 63 -22.66 0.22 -17.62
N CYS A 64 -21.35 -0.06 -17.63
CA CYS A 64 -20.56 -0.06 -16.42
C CYS A 64 -19.09 0.27 -16.67
N VAL A 65 -18.34 0.38 -15.58
CA VAL A 65 -16.89 0.41 -15.60
C VAL A 65 -16.39 -0.87 -14.94
N LYS A 66 -15.69 -1.69 -15.72
CA LYS A 66 -15.00 -2.87 -15.20
C LYS A 66 -13.66 -2.44 -14.62
N VAL A 67 -13.40 -2.80 -13.37
CA VAL A 67 -12.12 -2.56 -12.70
C VAL A 67 -11.50 -3.91 -12.36
N THR A 68 -10.34 -4.18 -12.95
CA THR A 68 -9.46 -5.30 -12.55
C THR A 68 -8.30 -4.72 -11.77
N TYR A 69 -7.95 -5.31 -10.64
CA TYR A 69 -6.86 -4.84 -9.80
C TYR A 69 -5.86 -5.95 -9.46
N PHE A 70 -4.61 -5.56 -9.28
CA PHE A 70 -3.52 -6.41 -8.79
C PHE A 70 -2.87 -5.69 -7.61
N ILE A 71 -2.67 -6.41 -6.51
CA ILE A 71 -2.16 -5.84 -5.26
C ILE A 71 -1.05 -6.75 -4.73
N SER A 72 0.12 -6.17 -4.53
CA SER A 72 1.25 -6.75 -3.81
C SER A 72 1.71 -5.76 -2.75
N ILE A 73 1.67 -6.19 -1.51
CA ILE A 73 1.93 -5.37 -0.33
C ILE A 73 2.94 -6.12 0.54
N ASP A 74 3.95 -5.41 1.02
CA ASP A 74 4.80 -5.85 2.11
C ASP A 74 4.24 -5.26 3.42
N PRO A 75 3.70 -6.10 4.33
CA PRO A 75 3.16 -5.65 5.61
C PRO A 75 4.25 -5.12 6.56
N ASN A 76 5.54 -5.34 6.25
CA ASN A 76 6.68 -5.01 7.12
C ASN A 76 6.45 -5.49 8.56
N ALA A 77 5.80 -6.65 8.67
CA ALA A 77 5.41 -7.23 9.94
C ALA A 77 6.65 -7.76 10.67
N PRO A 78 6.74 -7.59 11.99
CA PRO A 78 7.82 -8.19 12.77
C PRO A 78 7.85 -9.71 12.63
N PHE A 79 9.04 -10.30 12.61
CA PHE A 79 9.24 -11.74 12.38
C PHE A 79 8.51 -12.65 13.39
N TYR A 80 8.24 -12.14 14.60
CA TYR A 80 7.57 -12.87 15.67
C TYR A 80 6.04 -12.89 15.50
N VAL A 81 5.48 -12.09 14.59
CA VAL A 81 4.04 -12.10 14.31
C VAL A 81 3.71 -13.33 13.44
N PRO A 82 2.79 -14.22 13.86
CA PRO A 82 2.45 -15.39 13.07
C PRO A 82 1.84 -15.00 11.70
N ASN A 83 2.31 -15.66 10.65
CA ASN A 83 1.90 -15.41 9.26
C ASN A 83 0.38 -15.44 9.02
N TYR A 84 -0.36 -16.25 9.78
CA TYR A 84 -1.82 -16.30 9.70
C TYR A 84 -2.47 -14.93 10.01
N PHE A 85 -2.01 -14.23 11.05
CA PHE A 85 -2.53 -12.91 11.40
C PHE A 85 -2.20 -11.88 10.34
N VAL A 86 -0.96 -11.89 9.85
CA VAL A 86 -0.50 -11.01 8.76
C VAL A 86 -1.35 -11.20 7.50
N ARG A 87 -1.56 -12.45 7.08
CA ARG A 87 -2.40 -12.77 5.91
C ARG A 87 -3.85 -12.32 6.10
N LYS A 88 -4.42 -12.56 7.29
CA LYS A 88 -5.80 -12.15 7.59
C LYS A 88 -5.97 -10.63 7.52
N ALA A 89 -5.03 -9.87 8.08
CA ALA A 89 -5.04 -8.41 8.00
C ALA A 89 -4.93 -7.90 6.55
N LEU A 90 -4.02 -8.47 5.75
CA LEU A 90 -3.86 -8.13 4.33
C LEU A 90 -5.13 -8.40 3.52
N VAL A 91 -5.79 -9.55 3.73
CA VAL A 91 -7.04 -9.89 3.03
C VAL A 91 -8.14 -8.89 3.32
N VAL A 92 -8.28 -8.45 4.59
CA VAL A 92 -9.27 -7.43 4.96
C VAL A 92 -9.00 -6.12 4.23
N LYS A 93 -7.74 -5.68 4.17
CA LYS A 93 -7.33 -4.46 3.45
C LYS A 93 -7.57 -4.57 1.94
N ILE A 94 -7.25 -5.72 1.34
CA ILE A 94 -7.53 -5.97 -0.07
C ILE A 94 -9.03 -5.94 -0.34
N LEU A 95 -9.86 -6.49 0.55
CA LEU A 95 -11.31 -6.54 0.39
C LEU A 95 -11.95 -5.15 0.44
N ASP A 96 -11.33 -4.16 1.10
CA ASP A 96 -11.84 -2.78 1.14
C ASP A 96 -11.99 -2.17 -0.27
N ILE A 97 -11.26 -2.65 -1.27
CA ILE A 97 -11.42 -2.22 -2.67
C ILE A 97 -12.83 -2.47 -3.21
N VAL A 98 -13.54 -3.48 -2.70
CA VAL A 98 -14.92 -3.80 -3.11
C VAL A 98 -15.88 -2.71 -2.65
N LYS A 99 -15.56 -2.00 -1.56
CA LYS A 99 -16.35 -0.86 -1.06
C LYS A 99 -16.35 0.33 -2.03
N LEU A 100 -15.39 0.40 -2.97
CA LEU A 100 -15.41 1.41 -4.04
C LEU A 100 -16.71 1.36 -4.84
N ARG A 101 -17.28 0.16 -5.05
CA ARG A 101 -18.56 0.02 -5.73
C ARG A 101 -19.69 0.73 -4.98
N ASP A 102 -19.63 0.76 -3.65
CA ASP A 102 -20.68 1.33 -2.82
C ASP A 102 -20.71 2.87 -2.91
N ILE A 103 -19.61 3.52 -3.27
CA ILE A 103 -19.54 4.98 -3.52
C ILE A 103 -20.42 5.39 -4.72
N PHE A 104 -20.54 4.50 -5.71
CA PHE A 104 -21.41 4.72 -6.88
C PHE A 104 -22.84 4.19 -6.65
N LYS A 105 -23.06 3.54 -5.50
CA LYS A 105 -24.32 3.19 -4.83
C LYS A 105 -25.23 4.38 -4.54
N LYS A 106 -25.64 5.20 -5.53
CA LYS A 106 -26.65 6.24 -5.30
C LYS A 106 -28.06 5.69 -5.38
#